data_AF-A0A4D7GZL9-F1
#
_entry.id   AF-A0A4D7GZL9-F1
#
_cell.length_a   1.000
_cell.length_b   1.000
_cell.length_c   1.000
_cell.angle_alpha   90.00
_cell.angle_beta   90.00
_cell.angle_gamma   90.00
#
_symmetry.space_group_name_H-M   'P 1'
#
loop_
_entity.id
_entity.type
_entity.pdbx_description
1 polymer ?
#
loop_
_entity_poly.entity_id
_entity_poly.type
_entity_poly.pdbx_seq_one_letter_code
_entity_poly.pdbx_strand_id
1 'polypeptide(L)' 'MATKSRPDGVTEACDRCGRETTHDVRVEIRTESKKRENAEFSREPYRISVCGVCGSEKTQRMNNA' A
#
# COMPACT_ATOMS: atom_id res chain seq x y z
N MET A 1 -5.73 24.77 -8.05
CA MET A 1 -6.65 23.61 -7.92
C MET A 1 -5.80 22.41 -7.54
N ALA A 2 -5.89 21.92 -6.30
CA ALA A 2 -5.14 20.75 -5.89
C ALA A 2 -5.92 19.51 -6.35
N THR A 3 -5.47 18.89 -7.44
CA THR A 3 -5.89 17.56 -7.86
C THR A 3 -5.53 16.60 -6.73
N LYS A 4 -6.47 16.37 -5.81
CA LYS A 4 -6.43 15.21 -4.94
C LYS A 4 -6.60 14.04 -5.88
N SER A 5 -5.50 13.45 -6.34
CA SER A 5 -5.48 12.18 -7.05
C SER A 5 -6.36 11.24 -6.22
N ARG A 6 -7.59 11.01 -6.69
CA ARG A 6 -8.48 10.04 -6.03
C ARG A 6 -7.66 8.76 -6.01
N PRO A 7 -7.50 8.09 -4.86
CA PRO A 7 -6.88 6.78 -4.86
C PRO A 7 -7.74 5.95 -5.80
N ASP A 8 -7.18 5.62 -6.95
CA ASP A 8 -7.88 4.88 -7.99
C ASP A 8 -8.11 3.50 -7.38
N GLY A 9 -9.33 3.25 -6.91
CA GLY A 9 -9.69 1.99 -6.30
C GLY A 9 -9.49 0.91 -7.35
N VAL A 10 -8.51 0.04 -7.18
CA VAL A 10 -8.15 -0.99 -8.13
C VAL A 10 -9.07 -2.19 -7.90
N THR A 11 -9.72 -2.68 -8.94
CA THR A 11 -10.44 -3.95 -8.87
C THR A 11 -9.43 -5.09 -8.89
N GLU A 12 -9.29 -5.80 -7.78
CA GLU A 12 -8.41 -6.96 -7.67
C GLU A 12 -9.12 -8.11 -6.95
N ALA A 13 -8.64 -9.34 -7.15
CA ALA A 13 -9.20 -10.51 -6.49
C ALA A 13 -8.90 -10.46 -4.99
N CYS A 14 -9.95 -10.41 -4.18
CA CYS A 14 -9.82 -10.44 -2.74
C CYS A 14 -9.71 -11.89 -2.25
N ASP A 15 -8.60 -12.22 -1.60
CA ASP A 15 -8.38 -13.54 -0.98
C ASP A 15 -9.47 -13.88 0.06
N ARG A 16 -9.98 -12.86 0.76
CA ARG A 16 -11.04 -13.02 1.78
C ARG A 16 -12.44 -13.18 1.19
N CYS A 17 -12.75 -12.49 0.09
CA CYS A 17 -14.06 -12.57 -0.55
C CYS A 17 -14.15 -13.67 -1.62
N GLY A 18 -13.01 -14.17 -2.10
CA GLY A 18 -12.94 -15.13 -3.21
C GLY A 18 -13.46 -14.58 -4.54
N ARG A 19 -13.48 -13.25 -4.71
CA ARG A 19 -14.01 -12.58 -5.90
C ARG A 19 -13.29 -11.26 -6.17
N GLU A 20 -13.48 -10.70 -7.36
CA GLU A 20 -13.00 -9.38 -7.72
C GLU A 20 -13.76 -8.30 -6.95
N THR A 21 -13.03 -7.45 -6.25
CA THR A 21 -13.60 -6.34 -5.48
C THR A 21 -12.74 -5.10 -5.60
N THR A 22 -13.34 -3.93 -5.45
CA THR A 22 -12.61 -2.66 -5.43
C THR A 22 -11.77 -2.58 -4.17
N HIS A 23 -10.45 -2.49 -4.33
CA HIS A 23 -9.48 -2.28 -3.27
C HIS A 23 -8.93 -0.86 -3.34
N ASP A 24 -8.91 -0.17 -2.20
CA ASP A 24 -8.21 1.10 -2.04
C ASP A 24 -6.71 0.82 -1.93
N VAL A 25 -5.96 1.13 -2.97
CA VAL A 25 -4.52 0.91 -3.03
C VAL A 25 -3.80 2.23 -2.80
N ARG A 26 -2.98 2.28 -1.76
CA ARG A 26 -2.14 3.44 -1.44
C ARG A 26 -0.68 3.02 -1.27
N VAL A 27 0.24 3.91 -1.60
CA VAL A 27 1.66 3.71 -1.33
C VAL A 27 2.05 4.53 -0.11
N GLU A 28 2.56 3.87 0.92
CA GLU A 28 3.10 4.51 2.11
C GLU A 28 4.60 4.26 2.17
N ILE A 29 5.37 5.32 2.30
CA ILE A 29 6.82 5.22 2.50
C ILE A 29 7.05 5.14 4.00
N ARG A 30 7.47 3.97 4.50
CA ARG A 30 7.84 3.82 5.91
C ARG A 30 9.34 3.89 6.06
N THR A 31 9.78 4.60 7.10
CA THR A 31 11.20 4.67 7.48
C THR A 31 11.42 3.68 8.61
N GLU A 32 12.05 2.54 8.32
CA GLU A 32 12.34 1.51 9.32
C GLU A 32 13.65 1.73 10.10
N SER A 33 14.39 2.80 9.81
CA SER A 33 15.68 3.05 10.45
C SER A 33 15.57 3.84 11.75
N LYS A 34 15.59 3.13 12.89
CA LYS A 34 15.88 3.71 14.23
C LYS A 34 17.38 3.93 14.51
N LYS A 35 18.30 3.60 13.59
CA LYS A 35 19.76 3.78 13.79
C LYS A 35 20.30 4.96 12.98
N ARG A 36 20.90 5.90 13.70
CA ARG A 36 21.41 7.21 13.26
C ARG A 36 22.54 7.21 12.23
N GLU A 37 23.06 6.05 11.83
CA GLU A 37 24.27 5.96 10.99
C GLU A 37 24.02 5.47 9.56
N ASN A 38 22.75 5.18 9.19
CA ASN A 38 22.37 4.79 7.82
C ASN A 38 20.90 5.17 7.48
N ALA A 39 20.38 6.23 8.11
CA ALA A 39 18.96 6.59 8.07
C ALA A 39 18.47 7.17 6.73
N GLU A 40 19.39 7.53 5.82
CA GLU A 40 19.06 8.19 4.56
C GLU A 40 18.68 7.23 3.42
N PHE A 41 19.00 5.93 3.54
CA PHE A 41 18.84 4.95 2.46
C PHE A 41 17.72 3.91 2.66
N SER A 42 17.08 3.82 3.83
CA SER A 42 16.04 2.80 4.13
C SER A 42 14.62 3.37 4.07
N ARG A 43 14.28 4.08 3.00
CA ARG A 43 12.90 4.48 2.70
C ARG A 43 12.29 3.42 1.80
N GLU A 44 11.58 2.48 2.39
CA GLU A 44 10.95 1.40 1.65
C GLU A 44 9.49 1.79 1.32
N PRO A 45 9.09 1.76 0.04
CA PRO A 45 7.71 1.91 -0.35
C PRO A 45 6.92 0.64 -0.04
N TYR A 46 5.83 0.81 0.70
CA TYR A 46 4.85 -0.21 0.99
C TYR A 46 3.60 0.07 0.18
N ARG A 47 3.10 -0.96 -0.52
CA ARG A 47 1.77 -0.94 -1.11
C ARG A 47 0.78 -1.45 -0.09
N ILE A 48 -0.20 -0.65 0.29
CA ILE A 48 -1.30 -1.05 1.17
C ILE A 48 -2.55 -1.12 0.31
N SER A 49 -3.14 -2.30 0.21
CA SER A 49 -4.41 -2.55 -0.46
C SER A 49 -5.48 -2.84 0.59
N VAL A 50 -6.56 -2.07 0.64
CA VAL A 50 -7.68 -2.29 1.55
C VAL A 50 -8.91 -2.66 0.75
N CYS A 51 -9.47 -3.84 0.98
CA CYS A 51 -10.71 -4.26 0.31
C CYS A 51 -11.88 -3.37 0.76
N GLY A 52 -12.52 -2.68 -0.19
CA GLY A 52 -13.70 -1.86 0.09
C GLY A 52 -14.97 -2.66 0.42
N VAL A 53 -14.93 -3.99 0.25
CA VAL A 53 -16.08 -4.88 0.51
C VAL A 53 -16.00 -5.51 1.89
N CYS A 54 -14.87 -6.13 2.24
CA CYS A 54 -14.70 -6.82 3.53
C CYS A 54 -13.79 -6.09 4.53
N GLY A 55 -13.11 -5.02 4.10
CA GLY A 55 -12.18 -4.27 4.95
C GLY A 55 -10.80 -4.93 5.14
N SER A 56 -10.49 -6.01 4.42
CA SER A 56 -9.19 -6.68 4.54
C SER A 56 -8.06 -5.79 4.04
N GLU A 57 -7.11 -5.47 4.91
CA GLU A 57 -5.88 -4.75 4.57
C GLU A 57 -4.76 -5.75 4.20
N LYS A 58 -4.05 -5.45 3.12
CA LYS A 58 -2.89 -6.21 2.65
C LYS A 58 -1.74 -5.24 2.42
N THR A 59 -0.64 -5.43 3.15
CA THR A 59 0.58 -4.66 2.95
C THR A 59 1.61 -5.49 2.20
N GLN A 60 2.14 -4.95 1.11
CA GLN A 60 3.18 -5.57 0.30
C GLN A 60 4.38 -4.63 0.21
N ARG A 61 5.55 -5.07 0.68
CA ARG A 61 6.83 -4.37 0.45
C ARG A 61 7.12 -4.37 -1.04
N MET A 62 7.46 -3.22 -1.60
CA MET A 62 7.85 -3.10 -3.02
C MET A 62 9.38 -3.16 -3.23
N ASN A 63 10.15 -3.50 -2.18
CA ASN A 63 11.60 -3.67 -2.27
C ASN A 63 11.94 -5.12 -2.67
N ASN A 64 11.91 -5.42 -3.96
CA ASN A 64 12.57 -6.61 -4.49
C ASN A 64 13.15 -6.27 -5.86
N ALA A 65 14.32 -5.62 -5.84
CA ALA A 65 15.25 -5.60 -6.97
C ALA A 65 16.08 -6.88 -6.93
#